data_AF-E5G0V7-F1
#
_entry.id   AF-E5G0V7-F1
#
_cell.length_a   1.000
_cell.length_b   1.000
_cell.length_c   1.000
_cell.angle_alpha   90.00
_cell.angle_beta   90.00
_cell.angle_gamma   90.00
#
_symmetry.space_group_name_H-M   'P 1'
#
loop_
_entity.id
_entity.type
_entity.pdbx_description
1 polymer ?
#
loop_
_entity_poly.entity_id
_entity_poly.type
_entity_poly.pdbx_seq_one_letter_code
_entity_poly.pdbx_strand_id
1 'polypeptide(L)' 'FHGTVKAENGKLVINGHAITVFQERDPANIKWAEAGAEYVVESTGVFTTIEKASAHLKGGAKR' A
#
# COMPACT_ATOMS: atom_id res chain seq x y z
N PHE A 1 4.61 -15.65 -13.28
CA PHE A 1 5.81 -15.08 -12.64
C PHE A 1 6.78 -16.21 -12.33
N HIS A 2 8.07 -16.04 -12.60
CA HIS A 2 9.11 -17.07 -12.39
C HIS A 2 10.07 -16.66 -11.25
N GLY A 3 9.55 -16.60 -10.03
CA GLY A 3 10.31 -16.30 -8.82
C GLY A 3 9.63 -16.90 -7.59
N THR A 4 10.13 -16.61 -6.40
CA THR A 4 9.58 -17.17 -5.16
C THR A 4 8.51 -16.26 -4.56
N VAL A 5 7.42 -16.86 -4.11
CA VAL A 5 6.31 -16.18 -3.43
C VAL A 5 5.95 -16.99 -2.20
N LYS A 6 5.96 -16.36 -1.03
CA LYS A 6 5.50 -16.97 0.23
C LYS A 6 4.78 -15.96 1.10
N ALA A 7 3.89 -16.44 1.96
CA ALA A 7 3.32 -15.67 3.06
C ALA A 7 4.06 -16.05 4.34
N GLU A 8 4.63 -15.07 5.04
CA GLU A 8 5.45 -15.30 6.24
C GLU A 8 5.28 -14.11 7.19
N ASN A 9 5.03 -14.39 8.47
CA ASN A 9 4.88 -13.36 9.52
C ASN A 9 3.88 -12.24 9.17
N GLY A 10 2.76 -12.60 8.54
CA GLY A 10 1.73 -11.64 8.10
C GLY A 10 2.14 -10.75 6.93
N LYS A 11 3.26 -11.05 6.25
CA LYS A 11 3.76 -10.31 5.09
C LYS A 11 3.78 -11.18 3.85
N LEU A 12 3.70 -10.52 2.70
CA LEU A 12 3.98 -11.14 1.41
C LEU A 12 5.50 -11.07 1.17
N VAL A 13 6.15 -12.18 0.91
CA VAL A 13 7.58 -12.21 0.61
C VAL A 13 7.79 -12.65 -0.82
N ILE A 14 8.36 -11.76 -1.65
CA ILE A 14 8.67 -12.03 -3.05
C ILE A 14 10.18 -11.95 -3.24
N ASN A 15 10.80 -13.03 -3.73
CA ASN A 15 12.26 -13.09 -3.94
C ASN A 15 13.07 -12.67 -2.69
N GLY A 16 12.57 -12.99 -1.48
CA GLY A 16 13.20 -12.60 -0.21
C GLY A 16 12.85 -11.20 0.31
N HIS A 17 12.16 -10.38 -0.48
CA HIS A 17 11.72 -9.04 -0.06
C HIS A 17 10.37 -9.12 0.64
N ALA A 18 10.30 -8.67 1.89
CA ALA A 18 9.07 -8.62 2.67
C ALA A 18 8.26 -7.36 2.33
N ILE A 19 6.99 -7.55 2.02
CA ILE A 19 6.02 -6.53 1.61
C ILE A 19 4.91 -6.51 2.65
N THR A 20 4.67 -5.33 3.23
CA THR A 20 3.57 -5.11 4.17
C THR A 20 2.25 -5.08 3.40
N VAL A 21 1.27 -5.83 3.89
CA VAL A 21 -0.07 -5.92 3.29
C VAL A 21 -1.08 -5.35 4.28
N PHE A 22 -2.01 -4.54 3.78
CA PHE A 22 -3.11 -3.97 4.56
C PHE A 22 -4.44 -4.39 3.95
N GLN A 23 -5.49 -4.43 4.77
CA GLN A 23 -6.85 -4.74 4.33
C GLN A 23 -7.81 -3.67 4.85
N GLU A 24 -7.68 -2.46 4.31
CA GLU A 24 -8.50 -1.30 4.69
C GLU A 24 -9.40 -0.88 3.54
N ARG A 25 -10.64 -0.49 3.87
CA ARG A 25 -11.57 0.09 2.89
C ARG A 25 -11.34 1.59 2.69
N ASP A 26 -10.97 2.30 3.76
CA ASP A 26 -10.64 3.72 3.71
C ASP A 26 -9.13 3.89 3.55
N PRO A 27 -8.64 4.53 2.46
CA PRO A 27 -7.23 4.77 2.24
C PRO A 27 -6.53 5.58 3.33
N ALA A 28 -7.28 6.40 4.08
CA ALA A 28 -6.74 7.21 5.18
C ALA A 28 -6.33 6.37 6.40
N ASN A 29 -6.89 5.16 6.56
CA ASN A 29 -6.54 4.25 7.65
C ASN A 29 -5.26 3.46 7.35
N ILE A 30 -4.80 3.45 6.09
CA ILE A 30 -3.61 2.71 5.72
C ILE A 30 -2.39 3.47 6.19
N LYS A 31 -1.55 2.80 6.98
CA LYS A 31 -0.36 3.37 7.61
C LYS A 31 0.83 3.41 6.65
N TRP A 32 0.73 4.21 5.59
CA TRP A 32 1.74 4.33 4.54
C TRP A 32 3.11 4.75 5.08
N ALA A 33 3.14 5.69 6.02
CA ALA A 33 4.38 6.15 6.65
C ALA A 33 5.11 5.03 7.43
N GLU A 34 4.36 4.21 8.19
CA GLU A 34 4.94 3.07 8.92
C GLU A 34 5.45 1.99 7.96
N ALA A 35 4.83 1.85 6.78
CA ALA A 35 5.29 0.95 5.73
C ALA A 35 6.48 1.50 4.92
N GLY A 36 6.87 2.76 5.12
CA GLY A 36 7.94 3.42 4.36
C GLY A 36 7.54 3.81 2.93
N ALA A 37 6.25 3.92 2.64
CA ALA A 37 5.76 4.25 1.29
C ALA A 37 5.90 5.75 0.99
N GLU A 38 6.65 6.08 -0.07
CA GLU A 38 6.80 7.46 -0.52
C GLU A 38 5.82 7.84 -1.63
N TYR A 39 5.47 6.88 -2.47
CA TYR A 39 4.56 7.07 -3.60
C TYR A 39 3.46 6.01 -3.56
N VAL A 40 2.21 6.43 -3.75
CA VAL A 40 1.05 5.55 -3.83
C VAL A 40 0.51 5.54 -5.25
N VAL A 41 0.44 4.36 -5.84
CA VAL A 41 -0.18 4.16 -7.15
C VAL A 41 -1.62 3.74 -6.95
N GLU A 42 -2.53 4.71 -7.09
CA GLU A 42 -3.94 4.47 -6.83
C GLU A 42 -4.61 3.71 -7.99
N SER A 43 -4.70 2.39 -7.84
CA SER A 43 -5.12 1.45 -8.89
C SER A 43 -6.48 0.79 -8.61
N THR A 44 -7.23 1.26 -7.60
CA THR A 44 -8.56 0.69 -7.31
C THR A 44 -9.62 1.12 -8.32
N GLY A 45 -9.38 2.23 -9.03
CA GLY A 45 -10.34 2.84 -9.95
C GLY A 45 -11.45 3.64 -9.25
N VAL A 46 -11.46 3.73 -7.92
CA VAL A 46 -12.51 4.42 -7.13
C VAL A 46 -12.11 5.86 -6.79
N PHE A 47 -10.82 6.08 -6.48
CA PHE A 47 -10.28 7.37 -6.02
C PHE A 47 -9.59 8.13 -7.18
N THR A 48 -10.32 8.40 -8.25
CA THR A 48 -9.77 8.94 -9.51
C THR A 48 -9.69 10.47 -9.59
N THR A 49 -10.08 11.19 -8.54
CA THR A 49 -9.92 12.65 -8.44
C THR A 49 -8.86 13.00 -7.40
N ILE A 50 -8.28 14.19 -7.51
CA ILE A 50 -7.26 14.68 -6.56
C ILE A 50 -7.81 14.69 -5.13
N GLU A 51 -9.05 15.13 -4.95
CA GLU A 51 -9.69 15.21 -3.64
C GLU A 51 -9.85 13.83 -3.02
N LYS A 52 -10.25 12.84 -3.83
CA LYS A 52 -10.43 11.46 -3.38
C LYS A 52 -9.07 10.78 -3.07
N ALA A 53 -8.08 10.95 -3.95
CA ALA A 53 -6.74 10.40 -3.76
C ALA A 53 -5.99 11.07 -2.59
N SER A 54 -6.35 12.31 -2.22
CA SER A 54 -5.74 13.00 -1.07
C SER A 54 -5.93 12.25 0.26
N ALA A 55 -6.87 11.30 0.34
CA ALA A 55 -7.04 10.43 1.50
C ALA A 55 -5.76 9.63 1.82
N HIS A 56 -4.95 9.25 0.83
CA HIS A 56 -3.68 8.57 1.05
C HIS A 56 -2.65 9.43 1.79
N LEU A 57 -2.68 10.75 1.59
CA LEU A 57 -1.79 11.69 2.29
C LEU A 57 -2.08 11.71 3.79
N LYS A 58 -3.35 11.52 4.19
CA LYS A 58 -3.73 11.38 5.61
C LYS A 58 -3.14 10.11 6.24
N GLY A 59 -3.02 9.05 5.47
CA GLY A 59 -2.34 7.81 5.88
C GLY A 59 -0.80 7.94 5.94
N GLY A 60 -0.25 9.11 5.60
CA GLY A 60 1.18 9.40 5.68
C GLY A 60 1.97 9.13 4.41
N ALA A 61 1.30 8.88 3.27
CA ALA A 61 1.96 8.86 1.97
C ALA A 61 2.45 10.27 1.60
N LYS A 62 3.55 10.38 0.86
CA LYS A 62 4.07 11.69 0.42
C LYS A 62 3.49 12.13 -0.92
N ARG A 63 3.22 11.18 -1.82
CA ARG A 63 2.75 11.40 -3.19
C ARG A 63 1.84 10.28 -3.67
#